data_AF-A0A2W5S5C7-F1
#
_entry.id   AF-A0A2W5S5C7-F1
#
_cell.length_a   1.000
_cell.length_b   1.000
_cell.length_c   1.000
_cell.angle_alpha   90.00
_cell.angle_beta   90.00
_cell.angle_gamma   90.00
#
_symmetry.space_group_name_H-M   'P 1'
#
loop_
_entity.id
_entity.type
_entity.pdbx_description
1 polymer ?
#
loop_
_entity_poly.entity_id
_entity_poly.type
_entity_poly.pdbx_seq_one_letter_code
_entity_poly.pdbx_strand_id
1 'polypeptide(L)'
;MRCKVGDIAVIVGGAYEMLLGKVVTCVELIHDFPSPHWVVDPEPIDPSDGRPFAIDDRTLRPLRDPGDDAQDEMLRPLPQEVTA
;
A
#
# COMPACT_ATOMS: atom_id res chain seq x y z
N MET A 1 -1.32 4.14 -10.18
CA MET A 1 -0.41 3.39 -9.29
C MET A 1 0.02 4.33 -8.19
N ARG A 2 0.01 3.86 -6.94
CA ARG A 2 0.37 4.67 -5.77
C ARG A 2 1.84 4.51 -5.42
N CYS A 3 2.36 3.30 -5.50
CA CYS A 3 3.76 3.00 -5.20
C CYS A 3 4.63 2.97 -6.48
N LYS A 4 5.94 3.05 -6.30
CA LYS A 4 7.00 2.81 -7.30
C LYS A 4 8.04 1.83 -6.71
N VAL A 5 8.89 1.27 -7.57
CA VAL A 5 9.98 0.38 -7.14
C VAL A 5 10.87 1.12 -6.13
N GLY A 6 11.16 0.47 -5.02
CA GLY A 6 11.96 1.02 -3.92
C GLY A 6 11.17 1.85 -2.91
N ASP A 7 9.88 2.12 -3.13
CA ASP A 7 9.06 2.79 -2.11
C ASP A 7 8.95 1.93 -0.86
N ILE A 8 9.09 2.58 0.30
CA ILE A 8 8.61 2.06 1.57
C ILE A 8 7.12 2.39 1.67
N ALA A 9 6.27 1.42 2.00
CA ALA A 9 4.84 1.60 2.09
C ALA A 9 4.25 0.86 3.30
N VAL A 10 3.12 1.35 3.80
CA VAL A 10 2.30 0.67 4.80
C VAL A 10 1.10 -0.01 4.14
N ILE A 11 0.79 -1.22 4.56
CA ILE A 11 -0.41 -1.96 4.14
C ILE A 11 -1.62 -1.42 4.93
N VAL A 12 -2.61 -0.87 4.24
CA VAL A 12 -3.83 -0.26 4.85
C VAL A 12 -5.12 -1.00 4.50
N GLY A 13 -5.03 -2.11 3.78
CA GLY A 13 -6.19 -2.93 3.40
C GLY A 13 -5.77 -4.31 2.88
N GLY A 14 -6.75 -5.15 2.56
CA GLY A 14 -6.53 -6.48 1.97
C GLY A 14 -7.36 -7.56 2.65
N ALA A 15 -7.23 -8.79 2.18
CA ALA A 15 -7.97 -9.95 2.71
C ALA A 15 -7.47 -10.42 4.09
N TYR A 16 -6.21 -10.12 4.41
CA TYR A 16 -5.55 -10.60 5.62
C TYR A 16 -5.33 -9.46 6.62
N GLU A 17 -6.20 -9.37 7.64
CA GLU A 17 -6.14 -8.33 8.67
C GLU A 17 -4.80 -8.28 9.40
N MET A 18 -4.14 -9.42 9.56
CA MET A 18 -2.81 -9.54 10.19
C MET A 18 -1.67 -8.81 9.44
N LEU A 19 -1.91 -8.35 8.21
CA LEU A 19 -0.95 -7.56 7.43
C LEU A 19 -1.15 -6.06 7.58
N LEU A 20 -2.29 -5.61 8.12
CA LEU A 20 -2.57 -4.19 8.28
C LEU A 20 -1.53 -3.52 9.18
N GLY A 21 -1.05 -2.36 8.78
CA GLY A 21 -0.03 -1.58 9.48
C GLY A 21 1.40 -2.09 9.27
N LYS A 22 1.62 -3.21 8.58
CA LYS A 22 2.99 -3.65 8.25
C LYS A 22 3.62 -2.72 7.25
N VAL A 23 4.89 -2.41 7.50
CA VAL A 23 5.75 -1.62 6.62
C VAL A 23 6.52 -2.57 5.72
N VAL A 24 6.51 -2.30 4.42
CA VAL A 24 7.14 -3.13 3.40
C VAL A 24 7.84 -2.26 2.36
N THR A 25 8.81 -2.83 1.66
CA THR A 25 9.47 -2.20 0.50
C THR A 25 8.88 -2.78 -0.78
N CYS A 26 8.48 -1.94 -1.72
CA CYS A 26 7.97 -2.34 -3.03
C CYS A 26 9.13 -2.79 -3.93
N VAL A 27 9.22 -4.08 -4.26
CA VAL A 27 10.36 -4.66 -4.99
C VAL A 27 10.08 -4.74 -6.49
N GLU A 28 8.94 -5.33 -6.85
CA GLU A 28 8.58 -5.60 -8.26
C GLU A 28 7.08 -5.42 -8.46
N LEU A 29 6.69 -4.83 -9.59
CA LEU A 29 5.31 -4.68 -10.00
C LEU A 29 4.90 -5.80 -10.96
N ILE A 30 3.86 -6.54 -10.58
CA ILE A 30 3.27 -7.64 -11.37
C ILE A 30 1.97 -7.15 -12.04
N HIS A 31 1.82 -7.50 -13.32
CA HIS A 31 0.66 -7.14 -14.16
C HIS A 31 -0.26 -8.32 -14.51
N ASP A 32 -0.01 -9.51 -13.95
CA ASP A 32 -0.76 -10.74 -14.27
C ASP A 32 -2.16 -10.81 -13.63
N PHE A 33 -2.47 -9.85 -12.75
CA PHE A 33 -3.76 -9.75 -12.05
C PHE A 33 -4.65 -8.66 -12.67
N PRO A 34 -5.98 -8.68 -12.44
CA PRO A 34 -6.89 -7.62 -12.92
C PRO A 34 -6.56 -6.20 -12.43
N SER A 35 -5.69 -6.08 -11.42
CA SER A 35 -5.15 -4.82 -10.90
C SER A 35 -3.66 -4.99 -10.59
N PRO A 36 -2.85 -3.92 -10.59
CA PRO A 36 -1.42 -4.02 -10.32
C PRO A 36 -1.14 -4.56 -8.91
N HIS A 37 -0.23 -5.51 -8.79
CA HIS A 37 0.20 -6.06 -7.50
C HIS A 37 1.70 -5.90 -7.31
N TRP A 38 2.14 -5.73 -6.07
CA TRP A 38 3.53 -5.58 -5.70
C TRP A 38 4.05 -6.83 -5.01
N VAL A 39 5.18 -7.34 -5.50
CA VAL A 39 6.10 -8.13 -4.67
C VAL A 39 6.72 -7.16 -3.68
N VAL A 40 6.74 -7.55 -2.41
CA VAL A 40 7.19 -6.68 -1.33
C VAL A 40 8.16 -7.41 -0.39
N ASP A 41 9.01 -6.64 0.30
CA ASP A 41 9.93 -7.16 1.32
C ASP A 41 9.61 -6.52 2.69
N PRO A 42 9.32 -7.31 3.75
CA PRO A 42 9.26 -8.78 3.77
C PRO A 42 8.08 -9.35 2.98
N GLU A 43 8.30 -10.49 2.32
CA GLU A 43 7.26 -11.20 1.57
C GLU A 43 6.19 -11.75 2.51
N PRO A 44 4.90 -11.40 2.30
CA PRO A 44 3.81 -11.95 3.08
C PRO A 44 3.53 -13.39 2.63
N ILE A 45 3.35 -14.27 3.60
CA ILE A 45 3.05 -15.69 3.38
C ILE A 45 1.57 -15.94 3.62
N ASP A 46 0.91 -16.61 2.68
CA ASP A 46 -0.47 -17.02 2.80
C ASP A 46 -0.59 -18.11 3.89
N PRO A 47 -1.42 -17.91 4.93
CA PRO A 47 -1.53 -18.86 6.02
C PRO A 47 -2.20 -20.19 5.63
N SER A 48 -2.87 -20.24 4.48
CA SER A 48 -3.58 -21.44 4.02
C SER A 48 -2.68 -22.44 3.30
N ASP A 49 -1.69 -21.98 2.52
CA ASP A 49 -0.82 -22.83 1.71
C ASP A 49 0.69 -22.59 1.91
N GLY A 50 1.07 -21.58 2.69
CA GLY A 50 2.45 -21.26 3.02
C GLY A 50 3.22 -20.60 1.87
N ARG A 51 2.56 -20.13 0.81
CA ARG A 51 3.22 -19.50 -0.35
C ARG A 51 3.28 -17.98 -0.22
N PRO A 52 4.32 -17.34 -0.78
CA PRO A 52 4.35 -15.88 -0.87
C PRO A 52 3.26 -15.37 -1.82
N PHE A 53 2.74 -14.19 -1.54
CA PHE A 53 1.77 -13.53 -2.42
C PHE A 53 2.05 -12.03 -2.57
N ALA A 54 1.59 -11.46 -3.68
CA ALA A 54 1.76 -10.05 -4.00
C ALA A 54 0.62 -9.20 -3.39
N ILE A 55 0.89 -7.93 -3.11
CA ILE A 55 -0.05 -7.00 -2.49
C ILE A 55 -0.65 -6.05 -3.53
N ASP A 56 -1.98 -5.93 -3.59
CA ASP A 56 -2.67 -4.98 -4.46
C ASP A 56 -2.20 -3.53 -4.20
N ASP A 57 -1.77 -2.82 -5.25
CA ASP A 57 -1.31 -1.42 -5.17
C ASP A 57 -2.31 -0.50 -4.47
N ARG A 58 -3.61 -0.81 -4.56
CA ARG A 58 -4.68 -0.01 -3.92
C ARG A 58 -4.65 -0.11 -2.40
N THR A 59 -4.10 -1.18 -1.82
CA THR A 59 -4.01 -1.37 -0.37
C THR A 59 -2.70 -0.88 0.23
N LEU A 60 -1.78 -0.36 -0.58
CA LEU A 60 -0.54 0.24 -0.11
C LEU A 60 -0.67 1.76 0.02
N ARG A 61 0.03 2.33 1.01
CA ARG A 61 0.26 3.77 1.16
C ARG A 61 1.76 4.03 1.27
N PRO A 62 2.40 4.66 0.27
CA PRO A 62 3.82 4.93 0.33
C PRO A 62 4.12 5.94 1.45
N LEU A 63 5.20 5.68 2.19
CA LEU A 63 5.78 6.55 3.20
C LEU A 63 6.92 7.32 2.54
N ARG A 64 6.62 8.55 2.10
CA ARG A 64 7.60 9.44 1.47
C ARG A 64 7.78 10.67 2.36
N ASP A 65 8.99 11.18 2.43
CA ASP A 65 9.24 12.47 3.06
C ASP A 65 8.35 13.54 2.41
N PRO A 66 7.84 14.52 3.18
CA PRO A 66 7.03 15.61 2.66
C PRO A 66 7.85 16.47 1.67
N GLY A 67 7.82 16.06 0.40
CA GLY A 67 8.57 16.56 -0.74
C GLY A 67 8.17 15.79 -2.01
N ASP A 68 8.71 16.20 -3.16
CA ASP A 68 8.57 15.75 -4.57
C ASP A 68 7.27 15.10 -5.11
N ASP A 69 6.54 14.28 -4.38
CA ASP A 69 5.24 13.70 -4.80
C ASP A 69 4.34 13.25 -3.61
N ALA A 70 4.71 13.57 -2.36
CA ALA A 70 3.98 13.17 -1.16
C ALA A 70 2.66 13.94 -1.00
N GLN A 71 1.56 13.38 -1.52
CA GLN A 71 0.21 13.79 -1.15
C GLN A 71 -0.25 12.91 0.02
N ASP A 72 -0.15 13.42 1.24
CA ASP A 72 -0.76 12.77 2.39
C ASP A 72 -2.28 13.00 2.35
N GLU A 73 -3.01 11.96 1.91
CA GLU A 73 -4.47 12.00 1.84
C GLU A 73 -5.14 12.07 3.24
N MET A 74 -4.40 11.79 4.32
CA MET A 74 -4.89 11.92 5.71
C MET A 74 -4.79 13.36 6.23
N LEU A 75 -3.97 14.21 5.61
CA LEU A 75 -3.83 15.63 5.96
C LEU A 75 -4.78 16.54 5.17
N ARG A 76 -5.66 15.97 4.33
CA ARG A 76 -6.67 16.77 3.64
C ARG A 76 -7.64 17.35 4.67
N PRO A 77 -7.81 18.68 4.76
CA PRO A 77 -8.83 19.25 5.63
C PRO A 77 -10.19 18.71 5.18
N LEU A 78 -10.92 18.09 6.13
CA LEU A 78 -12.30 17.71 5.90
C LEU A 78 -13.09 18.97 5.50
N PRO A 79 -14.05 18.88 4.56
CA PRO A 79 -14.87 20.03 4.22
C PRO A 79 -15.49 20.59 5.50
N GLN A 80 -15.20 21.86 5.81
CA GLN A 80 -15.90 22.53 6.90
C GLN A 80 -17.38 22.57 6.51
N GLU A 81 -18.23 21.93 7.32
CA GLU A 81 -19.67 22.12 7.21
C GLU A 81 -19.95 23.60 7.40
N VAL A 82 -20.35 24.28 6.31
CA VAL A 82 -20.84 25.64 6.36
C VAL A 82 -22.23 25.58 7.00
N THR A 83 -22.30 25.74 8.31
CA THR A 83 -23.57 26.00 8.99
C THR A 83 -24.04 27.40 8.57
N ALA A 84 -25.16 27.43 7.85
CA ALA A 84 -25.89 28.64 7.45
C ALA A 84 -26.62 29.27 8.64
#